data_AF-B8ZYV8-F1
#
_entry.id   AF-B8ZYV8-F1
#
_cell.length_a   1.000
_cell.length_b   1.000
_cell.length_c   1.000
_cell.angle_alpha   90.00
_cell.angle_beta   90.00
_cell.angle_gamma   90.00
#
_symmetry.space_group_name_H-M   'P 1'
#
loop_
_entity.id
_entity.type
_entity.pdbx_description
1 polymer ?
#
loop_
_entity_poly.entity_id
_entity_poly.type
_entity_poly.pdbx_seq_one_letter_code
_entity_poly.pdbx_strand_id
1 'polypeptide(L)'
;DEGRNEADLPLVHWGVQDALYQAEQAMDDLLQNFPNRVVAGLLNVVIFPTGRHYLAPSDKLDHKVAKILQVPNATRSRIGRGQYLTPSEHNPVGLLEEALVDVIAADPIHQRICKELGKNLPFTRLDELAHNALAKGLIDKDEAAILVKAEESRLRSINVDDFDPEELATKPVKLPEKVRKVEAA
;
A
#
# COMPACT_ATOMS: atom_id res chain seq x y z
N ASP A 1 -6.31 24.26 -17.56
CA ASP A 1 -4.98 23.73 -17.95
C ASP A 1 -4.05 23.86 -16.75
N GLU A 2 -3.43 22.76 -16.32
CA GLU A 2 -2.55 22.70 -15.13
C GLU A 2 -1.07 23.01 -15.43
N GLY A 3 -0.77 23.32 -16.69
CA GLY A 3 0.58 23.64 -17.14
C GLY A 3 1.49 22.42 -17.29
N ARG A 4 2.80 22.66 -17.36
CA ARG A 4 3.85 21.65 -17.51
C ARG A 4 4.65 21.57 -16.21
N ASN A 5 4.13 20.83 -15.23
CA ASN A 5 4.77 20.71 -13.93
C ASN A 5 5.94 19.73 -14.00
N GLU A 6 7.16 20.20 -13.75
CA GLU A 6 8.37 19.36 -13.80
C GLU A 6 8.33 18.18 -12.81
N ALA A 7 7.65 18.36 -11.68
CA ALA A 7 7.46 17.31 -10.68
C ALA A 7 6.69 16.08 -11.21
N ASP A 8 5.95 16.22 -12.31
CA ASP A 8 5.15 15.15 -12.91
C ASP A 8 5.94 14.35 -13.96
N LEU A 9 7.14 14.80 -14.35
CA LEU A 9 7.96 14.13 -15.36
C LEU A 9 8.23 12.65 -15.08
N PRO A 10 8.49 12.21 -13.84
CA PRO A 10 8.67 10.79 -13.56
C PRO A 10 7.43 9.95 -13.92
N LEU A 11 6.23 10.47 -13.68
CA LEU A 11 4.96 9.80 -14.04
C LEU A 11 4.79 9.73 -15.55
N VAL A 12 5.11 10.82 -16.26
CA VAL A 12 5.03 10.87 -17.73
C VAL A 12 6.03 9.89 -18.36
N HIS A 13 7.28 9.89 -17.91
CA HIS A 13 8.29 8.96 -18.40
C HIS A 13 7.89 7.51 -18.15
N TRP A 14 7.35 7.21 -16.97
CA TRP A 14 6.88 5.89 -16.63
C TRP A 14 5.72 5.47 -17.54
N GLY A 15 4.68 6.32 -17.65
CA GLY A 15 3.48 6.03 -18.43
C GLY A 15 3.76 5.87 -19.92
N VAL A 16 4.67 6.66 -20.49
CA VAL A 16 5.07 6.52 -21.90
C VAL A 16 5.83 5.22 -22.13
N GLN A 17 6.75 4.85 -21.24
CA GLN A 17 7.49 3.59 -21.35
C GLN A 17 6.56 2.38 -21.25
N ASP A 18 5.66 2.39 -20.25
CA ASP A 18 4.67 1.36 -20.03
C ASP A 18 3.70 1.22 -21.21
N ALA A 19 3.15 2.33 -21.71
CA ALA A 19 2.23 2.31 -22.85
C ALA A 19 2.89 1.78 -24.13
N LEU A 20 4.14 2.16 -24.41
CA LEU A 20 4.89 1.66 -25.58
C LEU A 20 5.19 0.17 -25.44
N TYR A 21 5.60 -0.27 -24.24
CA TYR A 21 5.85 -1.67 -23.93
C TYR A 21 4.58 -2.53 -24.10
N GLN A 22 3.46 -2.08 -23.53
CA GLN A 22 2.17 -2.77 -23.64
C GLN A 22 1.65 -2.81 -25.08
N ALA A 23 1.79 -1.72 -25.84
CA ALA A 23 1.41 -1.69 -27.25
C ALA A 23 2.22 -2.70 -28.07
N GLU A 24 3.54 -2.77 -27.82
CA GLU A 24 4.41 -3.75 -28.46
C GLU A 24 4.03 -5.20 -28.12
N GLN A 25 3.76 -5.46 -26.84
CA GLN A 25 3.30 -6.77 -26.35
C GLN A 25 1.98 -7.18 -26.99
N ALA A 26 1.01 -6.27 -27.05
CA ALA A 26 -0.30 -6.55 -27.63
C ALA A 26 -0.21 -6.86 -29.14
N MET A 27 0.67 -6.17 -29.87
CA MET A 27 0.92 -6.45 -31.29
C MET A 27 1.55 -7.84 -31.49
N ASP A 28 2.55 -8.19 -30.68
CA ASP A 28 3.18 -9.52 -30.72
C ASP A 28 2.17 -10.62 -30.38
N ASP A 29 1.41 -10.46 -29.29
CA ASP A 29 0.37 -11.41 -28.88
C ASP A 29 -0.71 -11.60 -29.96
N LEU A 30 -1.12 -10.52 -30.64
CA LEU A 30 -2.04 -10.57 -31.76
C LEU A 30 -1.47 -11.42 -32.92
N LEU A 31 -0.20 -11.21 -33.28
CA LEU A 31 0.46 -11.94 -34.36
C LEU A 31 0.66 -13.42 -34.02
N GLN A 32 0.99 -13.73 -32.77
CA GLN A 32 1.14 -15.11 -32.31
C GLN A 32 -0.17 -15.89 -32.41
N ASN A 33 -1.29 -15.24 -32.08
CA ASN A 33 -2.63 -15.83 -32.14
C ASN A 33 -3.34 -15.65 -33.50
N PHE A 34 -2.66 -15.09 -34.50
CA PHE A 34 -3.29 -14.78 -35.78
C PHE A 34 -3.63 -16.06 -36.57
N PRO A 35 -4.86 -16.22 -37.10
CA PRO A 35 -5.30 -17.46 -37.74
C PRO A 35 -4.47 -17.88 -38.95
N ASN A 36 -3.97 -16.91 -39.74
CA ASN A 36 -3.14 -17.18 -40.91
C ASN A 36 -1.66 -16.92 -40.58
N ARG A 37 -0.92 -18.00 -40.35
CA ARG A 37 0.51 -17.96 -39.98
C ARG A 37 1.41 -17.29 -41.03
N VAL A 38 1.04 -17.34 -42.31
CA VAL A 38 1.82 -16.69 -43.39
C VAL A 38 1.66 -15.17 -43.33
N VAL A 39 0.42 -14.69 -43.18
CA VAL A 39 0.13 -13.26 -43.03
C VAL A 39 0.75 -12.74 -41.73
N ALA A 40 0.67 -13.52 -40.65
CA ALA A 40 1.32 -13.19 -39.38
C ALA A 40 2.83 -13.01 -39.53
N GLY A 41 3.51 -13.92 -40.24
CA GLY A 41 4.94 -13.83 -40.51
C GLY A 41 5.33 -12.59 -41.32
N LEU A 42 4.55 -12.25 -42.35
CA LEU A 42 4.78 -11.05 -43.14
C LEU A 42 4.61 -9.77 -42.31
N LEU A 43 3.52 -9.69 -41.53
CA LEU A 43 3.26 -8.56 -40.65
C LEU A 43 4.34 -8.43 -39.57
N ASN A 44 4.81 -9.54 -39.02
CA ASN A 44 5.89 -9.54 -38.03
C ASN A 44 7.18 -8.92 -38.59
N VAL A 45 7.57 -9.26 -39.82
CA VAL A 45 8.76 -8.66 -40.46
C VAL A 45 8.56 -7.18 -40.77
N VAL A 46 7.34 -6.75 -41.09
CA VAL A 46 7.03 -5.33 -41.36
C VAL A 46 7.00 -4.49 -40.08
N ILE A 47 6.40 -5.02 -39.00
CA ILE A 47 6.18 -4.29 -37.75
C ILE A 47 7.44 -4.35 -36.86
N PHE A 48 8.10 -5.51 -36.81
CA PHE A 48 9.28 -5.78 -35.98
C PHE A 48 10.49 -6.20 -36.82
N PRO A 49 10.97 -5.36 -37.76
CA PRO A 49 12.04 -5.74 -38.70
C PRO A 49 13.36 -6.10 -38.00
N THR A 50 13.64 -5.46 -36.86
CA THR A 50 14.80 -5.72 -36.00
C THR A 50 14.41 -6.36 -34.66
N GLY A 51 13.18 -6.85 -34.55
CA GLY A 51 12.61 -7.38 -33.31
C GLY A 51 11.95 -6.31 -32.44
N ARG A 52 11.77 -6.68 -31.17
CA ARG A 52 11.12 -5.86 -30.13
C ARG A 52 12.16 -4.97 -29.43
N HIS A 53 11.81 -3.71 -29.19
CA HIS A 53 12.71 -2.68 -28.69
C HIS A 53 12.29 -2.10 -27.35
N TYR A 54 11.01 -2.19 -27.01
CA TYR A 54 10.52 -1.59 -25.78
C TYR A 54 10.70 -2.56 -24.60
N LEU A 55 11.29 -2.03 -23.53
CA LEU A 55 11.40 -2.71 -22.25
C LEU A 55 10.35 -2.14 -21.31
N ALA A 56 9.93 -2.94 -20.33
CA ALA A 56 9.13 -2.45 -19.22
C ALA A 56 9.87 -1.31 -18.49
N PRO A 57 9.14 -0.41 -17.80
CA PRO A 57 9.75 0.62 -16.97
C PRO A 57 10.75 0.02 -15.97
N SER A 58 11.86 0.72 -15.75
CA SER A 58 12.91 0.24 -14.82
C SER A 58 12.50 0.40 -13.36
N ASP A 59 12.98 -0.48 -12.47
CA ASP A 59 12.80 -0.38 -11.01
C ASP A 59 13.18 0.99 -10.43
N LYS A 60 14.21 1.64 -11.00
CA LYS A 60 14.62 2.99 -10.57
C LYS A 60 13.53 4.02 -10.84
N LEU A 61 12.81 3.88 -11.94
CA LEU A 61 11.70 4.76 -12.29
C LEU A 61 10.45 4.42 -11.48
N ASP A 62 10.16 3.13 -11.29
CA ASP A 62 9.09 2.65 -10.41
C ASP A 62 9.27 3.21 -8.99
N HIS A 63 10.47 3.12 -8.44
CA HIS A 63 10.79 3.64 -7.11
C HIS A 63 10.53 5.16 -7.00
N LYS A 64 10.85 5.93 -8.05
CA LYS A 64 10.57 7.38 -8.08
C LYS A 64 9.08 7.66 -8.08
N VAL A 65 8.31 6.96 -8.91
CA VAL A 65 6.85 7.10 -8.97
C VAL A 65 6.21 6.70 -7.65
N ALA A 66 6.62 5.55 -7.08
CA ALA A 66 6.14 5.08 -5.79
C ALA A 66 6.42 6.08 -4.66
N LYS A 67 7.60 6.71 -4.65
CA LYS A 67 7.96 7.76 -3.67
C LYS A 67 7.02 8.97 -3.78
N ILE A 68 6.66 9.40 -5.00
CA ILE A 68 5.71 10.49 -5.23
C ILE A 68 4.32 10.14 -4.67
N LEU A 69 3.89 8.89 -4.76
CA LEU A 69 2.58 8.47 -4.27
C LEU A 69 2.53 8.25 -2.75
N GLN A 70 3.66 7.88 -2.14
CA GLN A 70 3.74 7.59 -0.70
C GLN A 70 3.97 8.83 0.18
N VAL A 71 4.42 9.95 -0.39
CA VAL A 71 4.73 11.17 0.36
C VAL A 71 3.71 12.26 0.03
N PRO A 72 3.14 12.98 1.01
CA PRO A 72 2.30 14.14 0.73
C PRO A 72 3.04 15.18 -0.11
N ASN A 73 2.56 15.47 -1.33
CA ASN A 73 3.12 16.46 -2.22
C ASN A 73 2.07 16.97 -3.23
N ALA A 74 2.40 18.07 -3.90
CA ALA A 74 1.48 18.73 -4.83
C ALA A 74 1.05 17.83 -6.01
N THR A 75 1.94 16.98 -6.54
CA THR A 75 1.63 16.03 -7.62
C THR A 75 0.58 15.03 -7.17
N ARG A 76 0.77 14.42 -6.00
CA ARG A 76 -0.18 13.49 -5.39
C ARG A 76 -1.54 14.17 -5.16
N SER A 77 -1.56 15.39 -4.62
CA SER A 77 -2.79 16.15 -4.41
C SER A 77 -3.53 16.46 -5.72
N ARG A 78 -2.81 16.70 -6.83
CA ARG A 78 -3.43 16.89 -8.14
C ARG A 78 -4.04 15.59 -8.68
N ILE A 79 -3.32 14.47 -8.55
CA ILE A 79 -3.80 13.14 -8.97
C ILE A 79 -5.06 12.75 -8.18
N GLY A 80 -5.06 12.97 -6.86
CA GLY A 80 -6.19 12.66 -5.99
C GLY A 80 -7.32 13.70 -6.01
N ARG A 81 -7.24 14.73 -6.85
CA ARG A 81 -8.25 15.81 -6.84
C ARG A 81 -9.64 15.26 -7.19
N GLY A 82 -10.63 15.66 -6.40
CA GLY A 82 -12.02 15.22 -6.55
C GLY A 82 -12.34 13.95 -5.77
N GLN A 83 -11.35 13.33 -5.11
CA GLN A 83 -11.59 12.26 -4.15
C GLN A 83 -12.10 12.83 -2.82
N TYR A 84 -13.03 12.10 -2.18
CA TYR A 84 -13.49 12.41 -0.83
C TYR A 84 -12.53 11.78 0.19
N LEU A 85 -11.58 12.56 0.69
CA LEU A 85 -10.53 12.12 1.61
C LEU A 85 -10.76 12.56 3.06
N THR A 86 -11.95 13.10 3.38
CA THR A 86 -12.27 13.49 4.75
C THR A 86 -12.29 12.24 5.64
N PRO A 87 -11.48 12.20 6.72
CA PRO A 87 -11.48 11.08 7.66
C PRO A 87 -12.86 10.94 8.31
N SER A 88 -13.41 9.74 8.26
CA SER A 88 -14.64 9.38 8.96
C SER A 88 -14.68 7.87 9.16
N GLU A 89 -15.46 7.40 10.12
CA GLU A 89 -15.64 5.97 10.41
C GLU A 89 -15.99 5.14 9.17
N HIS A 90 -16.75 5.72 8.23
CA HIS A 90 -17.19 5.05 7.01
C HIS A 90 -16.34 5.39 5.78
N ASN A 91 -15.20 6.05 5.95
CA ASN A 91 -14.26 6.38 4.88
C ASN A 91 -12.87 5.81 5.19
N PRO A 92 -12.61 4.52 4.90
CA PRO A 92 -11.32 3.89 5.17
C PRO A 92 -10.17 4.58 4.43
N VAL A 93 -10.41 5.13 3.24
CA VAL A 93 -9.40 5.88 2.48
C VAL A 93 -9.06 7.19 3.20
N GLY A 94 -10.05 7.92 3.70
CA GLY A 94 -9.81 9.12 4.51
C GLY A 94 -9.07 8.82 5.83
N LEU A 95 -9.38 7.69 6.48
CA LEU A 95 -8.66 7.23 7.68
C LEU A 95 -7.21 6.86 7.37
N LEU A 96 -6.92 6.30 6.19
CA LEU A 96 -5.57 5.99 5.74
C LEU A 96 -4.76 7.27 5.46
N GLU A 97 -5.38 8.29 4.88
CA GLU A 97 -4.73 9.61 4.71
C GLU A 97 -4.40 10.27 6.05
N GLU A 98 -5.30 10.18 7.02
CA GLU A 98 -5.02 10.66 8.38
C GLU A 98 -3.85 9.90 9.02
N ALA A 99 -3.84 8.57 8.89
CA ALA A 99 -2.77 7.74 9.43
C ALA A 99 -1.41 8.07 8.81
N LEU A 100 -1.35 8.37 7.51
CA LEU A 100 -0.12 8.82 6.85
C LEU A 100 0.42 10.10 7.48
N VAL A 101 -0.46 11.08 7.75
CA VAL A 101 -0.08 12.35 8.39
C VAL A 101 0.41 12.13 9.81
N ASP A 102 -0.30 11.32 10.60
CA ASP A 102 0.07 11.02 11.99
C ASP A 102 1.43 10.29 12.07
N VAL A 103 1.67 9.32 11.19
CA VAL A 103 2.96 8.60 11.10
C VAL A 103 4.11 9.53 10.73
N ILE A 104 3.90 10.44 9.77
CA ILE A 104 4.91 11.43 9.38
C ILE A 104 5.23 12.38 10.55
N ALA A 105 4.23 12.77 11.33
CA ALA A 105 4.44 13.62 12.51
C ALA A 105 5.22 12.90 13.62
N ALA A 106 5.01 11.58 13.77
CA ALA A 106 5.71 10.75 14.75
C ALA A 106 7.16 10.41 14.38
N ASP A 107 7.50 10.31 13.09
CA ASP A 107 8.84 9.96 12.60
C ASP A 107 9.99 10.79 13.22
N PRO A 108 9.99 12.14 13.20
CA PRO A 108 11.09 12.92 13.77
C PRO A 108 11.26 12.71 15.29
N ILE A 109 10.17 12.46 16.02
CA ILE A 109 10.19 12.20 17.46
C ILE A 109 10.83 10.82 17.71
N HIS A 110 10.38 9.80 16.97
CA HIS A 110 10.94 8.45 17.05
C HIS A 110 12.44 8.42 16.73
N GLN A 111 12.86 9.09 15.65
CA GLN A 111 14.26 9.21 15.25
C GLN A 111 15.11 9.86 16.36
N ARG A 112 14.58 10.90 17.01
CA ARG A 112 15.26 11.57 18.12
C ARG A 112 15.43 10.64 19.33
N ILE A 113 14.37 9.93 19.72
CA ILE A 113 14.44 8.93 20.81
C ILE A 113 15.46 7.83 20.48
N CYS A 114 15.44 7.30 19.25
CA CYS A 114 16.41 6.28 18.80
C CYS A 114 17.86 6.79 18.92
N LYS A 115 18.09 8.03 18.52
CA LYS A 115 19.40 8.67 18.60
C LYS A 115 19.87 8.87 20.04
N GLU A 116 19.01 9.37 20.92
CA GLU A 116 19.33 9.60 22.33
C GLU A 116 19.59 8.29 23.09
N LEU A 117 18.87 7.22 22.75
CA LEU A 117 19.06 5.90 23.34
C LEU A 117 20.18 5.09 22.66
N GLY A 118 20.73 5.58 21.54
CA GLY A 118 21.76 4.88 20.76
C GLY A 118 21.29 3.53 20.21
N LYS A 119 19.99 3.37 19.97
CA LYS A 119 19.38 2.10 19.52
C LYS A 119 18.36 2.37 18.42
N ASN A 120 18.32 1.50 17.42
CA ASN A 120 17.26 1.51 16.42
C ASN A 120 16.04 0.75 16.98
N LEU A 121 15.04 1.48 17.44
CA LEU A 121 13.81 0.90 17.97
C LEU A 121 12.82 0.66 16.84
N PRO A 122 11.98 -0.39 16.93
CA PRO A 122 10.94 -0.61 15.93
C PRO A 122 9.97 0.58 15.90
N PHE A 123 9.40 0.87 14.73
CA PHE A 123 8.33 1.86 14.56
C PHE A 123 6.95 1.20 14.78
N THR A 124 6.81 0.55 15.94
CA THR A 124 5.59 -0.14 16.39
C THR A 124 5.47 0.03 17.89
N ARG A 125 4.26 -0.11 18.45
CA ARG A 125 3.98 0.12 19.89
C ARG A 125 4.47 1.51 20.31
N LEU A 126 4.18 2.52 19.49
CA LEU A 126 4.63 3.89 19.73
C LEU A 126 4.00 4.48 21.00
N ASP A 127 2.86 3.95 21.43
CA ASP A 127 2.21 4.23 22.71
C ASP A 127 3.09 3.83 23.91
N GLU A 128 3.66 2.63 23.90
CA GLU A 128 4.58 2.17 24.93
C GLU A 128 5.91 2.92 24.87
N LEU A 129 6.39 3.21 23.66
CA LEU A 129 7.57 4.04 23.47
C LEU A 129 7.36 5.44 24.07
N ALA A 130 6.20 6.06 23.81
CA ALA A 130 5.83 7.36 24.32
C ALA A 130 5.81 7.38 25.86
N HIS A 131 5.16 6.39 26.49
CA HIS A 131 5.11 6.28 27.93
C HIS A 131 6.52 6.18 28.56
N ASN A 132 7.36 5.31 28.00
CA ASN A 132 8.72 5.10 28.48
C ASN A 132 9.62 6.33 28.26
N ALA A 133 9.49 7.00 27.12
CA ALA A 133 10.27 8.19 26.78
C ALA A 133 9.86 9.40 27.64
N LEU A 134 8.56 9.57 27.89
CA LEU A 134 8.03 10.61 28.78
C LEU A 134 8.49 10.39 30.23
N ALA A 135 8.44 9.16 30.73
CA ALA A 135 8.90 8.82 32.09
C ALA A 135 10.40 9.08 32.29
N LYS A 136 11.19 8.99 31.22
CA LYS A 136 12.63 9.30 31.21
C LYS A 136 12.93 10.78 30.91
N GLY A 137 11.92 11.59 30.62
CA GLY A 137 12.07 13.01 30.29
C GLY A 137 12.74 13.27 28.94
N LEU A 138 12.68 12.32 27.99
CA LEU A 138 13.24 12.47 26.63
C LEU A 138 12.32 13.28 25.71
N ILE A 139 11.01 13.23 25.99
CA ILE A 139 9.97 13.93 25.25
C ILE A 139 8.99 14.59 26.23
N ASP A 140 8.22 15.55 25.74
CA ASP A 140 7.12 16.16 26.49
C ASP A 140 5.78 15.42 26.29
N LYS A 141 4.72 15.95 26.93
CA LYS A 141 3.37 15.37 26.86
C LYS A 141 2.74 15.48 25.47
N ASP A 142 3.03 16.54 24.73
CA ASP A 142 2.45 16.79 23.42
C ASP A 142 3.09 15.83 22.39
N GLU A 143 4.40 15.65 22.48
CA GLU A 143 5.14 14.68 21.69
C GLU A 143 4.74 13.24 22.00
N ALA A 144 4.50 12.92 23.27
CA ALA A 144 3.97 11.61 23.66
C ALA A 144 2.58 11.36 23.05
N ALA A 145 1.72 12.38 23.02
CA ALA A 145 0.39 12.28 22.41
C ALA A 145 0.47 12.05 20.89
N ILE A 146 1.43 12.67 20.19
CA ILE A 146 1.66 12.45 18.75
C ILE A 146 2.01 10.98 18.48
N LEU A 147 2.91 10.40 19.27
CA LEU A 147 3.30 8.99 19.14
C LEU A 147 2.12 8.04 19.40
N VAL A 148 1.35 8.28 20.45
CA VAL A 148 0.14 7.49 20.77
C VAL A 148 -0.87 7.57 19.62
N LYS A 149 -1.17 8.77 19.14
CA LYS A 149 -2.10 8.97 18.02
C LYS A 149 -1.63 8.25 16.76
N ALA A 150 -0.34 8.30 16.45
CA ALA A 150 0.22 7.59 15.31
C ALA A 150 0.05 6.07 15.44
N GLU A 151 0.22 5.49 16.64
CA GLU A 151 -0.03 4.07 16.85
C GLU A 151 -1.51 3.71 16.70
N GLU A 152 -2.42 4.52 17.27
CA GLU A 152 -3.86 4.32 17.13
C GLU A 152 -4.29 4.33 15.65
N SER A 153 -3.86 5.35 14.89
CA SER A 153 -4.14 5.48 13.47
C SER A 153 -3.51 4.34 12.65
N ARG A 154 -2.30 3.89 13.02
CA ARG A 154 -1.61 2.76 12.38
C ARG A 154 -2.37 1.45 12.61
N LEU A 155 -2.74 1.14 13.85
CA LEU A 155 -3.49 -0.07 14.20
C LEU A 155 -4.86 -0.09 13.52
N ARG A 156 -5.59 1.02 13.55
CA ARG A 156 -6.86 1.18 12.84
C ARG A 156 -6.75 0.92 11.34
N SER A 157 -5.64 1.31 10.72
CA SER A 157 -5.43 1.13 9.27
C SER A 157 -4.99 -0.29 8.90
N ILE A 158 -4.40 -1.04 9.83
CA ILE A 158 -3.93 -2.41 9.62
C ILE A 158 -5.02 -3.43 9.95
N ASN A 159 -5.82 -3.17 10.99
CA ASN A 159 -6.89 -4.05 11.43
C ASN A 159 -8.10 -3.91 10.49
N VAL A 160 -8.04 -4.63 9.37
CA VAL A 160 -9.16 -4.80 8.45
C VAL A 160 -9.88 -6.10 8.83
N ASP A 161 -11.17 -6.02 9.14
CA ASP A 161 -12.00 -7.17 9.56
C ASP A 161 -11.41 -7.96 10.75
N ASP A 162 -10.99 -7.24 11.79
CA ASP A 162 -10.56 -7.84 13.06
C ASP A 162 -11.79 -8.35 13.82
N PHE A 163 -12.18 -9.59 13.56
CA PHE A 163 -13.25 -10.26 14.29
C PHE A 163 -12.72 -10.76 15.63
N ASP A 164 -13.46 -10.50 16.70
CA ASP A 164 -13.16 -11.12 17.98
C ASP A 164 -13.19 -12.66 17.81
N PRO A 165 -12.28 -13.42 18.46
CA PRO A 165 -12.26 -14.88 18.36
C PRO A 165 -13.60 -15.54 18.68
N GLU A 166 -14.42 -14.89 19.51
CA GLU A 166 -15.78 -15.33 19.83
C GLU A 166 -16.78 -15.14 18.67
N GLU A 167 -16.60 -14.13 17.82
CA GLU A 167 -17.44 -13.90 16.64
C GLU A 167 -17.20 -14.94 15.54
N LEU A 168 -15.97 -15.47 15.46
CA LEU A 168 -15.58 -16.55 14.56
C LEU A 168 -15.80 -17.96 15.15
N ALA A 169 -16.16 -18.06 16.44
CA ALA A 169 -16.33 -19.33 17.10
C ALA A 169 -17.58 -20.07 16.57
N THR A 170 -17.37 -21.27 16.00
CA THR A 170 -18.48 -22.15 15.64
C THR A 170 -19.16 -22.70 16.89
N LYS A 171 -20.49 -22.55 16.99
CA LYS A 171 -21.26 -23.20 18.06
C LYS A 171 -21.03 -24.71 17.98
N PRO A 172 -20.64 -25.40 19.06
CA PRO A 172 -20.39 -26.83 19.01
C PRO A 172 -21.68 -27.55 18.57
N VAL A 173 -21.60 -28.30 17.47
CA VAL A 173 -22.67 -29.16 17.02
C VAL A 173 -22.86 -30.24 18.08
N LYS A 174 -23.94 -30.14 18.87
CA LYS A 174 -24.36 -31.23 19.76
C LYS A 174 -24.71 -32.43 18.89
N LEU A 175 -23.79 -33.38 18.75
CA LEU A 175 -24.11 -34.69 18.20
C LEU A 175 -25.14 -35.35 19.14
N PRO A 176 -26.25 -35.89 18.62
CA PRO A 176 -27.23 -36.55 19.46
C PRO A 176 -26.56 -37.73 20.15
N GLU A 177 -26.62 -37.73 21.48
CA GLU A 177 -26.11 -38.81 22.32
C GLU A 177 -26.82 -40.11 21.91
N LYS A 178 -26.06 -41.08 21.35
CA LYS A 178 -26.59 -42.42 21.11
C LYS A 178 -26.85 -43.05 22.48
N VAL A 179 -28.10 -42.92 22.95
CA VAL A 179 -28.60 -43.69 24.08
C VAL A 179 -28.54 -45.17 23.68
N ARG A 180 -27.45 -45.84 24.05
CA ARG A 180 -27.31 -47.28 23.86
C ARG A 180 -28.20 -47.94 24.91
N LYS A 181 -29.39 -48.38 24.51
CA LYS A 181 -30.20 -49.28 25.34
C LYS A 181 -29.39 -50.56 25.54
N VAL A 182 -28.97 -50.80 26.77
CA VAL A 182 -28.41 -52.07 27.19
C VAL A 182 -29.61 -53.01 27.36
N GLU A 183 -29.81 -53.92 26.41
CA GLU A 183 -30.71 -55.06 26.61
C GLU A 183 -30.01 -56.05 27.54
N ALA A 184 -30.69 -56.36 28.63
CA ALA A 184 -30.27 -57.36 29.61
C ALA A 184 -30.45 -58.77 29.03
N ALA A 185 -29.45 -59.63 29.25
CA ALA A 185 -29.55 -61.09 29.26
C ALA A 185 -28.68 -61.62 30.40
#